data_AF-A0A4S4H3G0-F1
#
_entry.id   AF-A0A4S4H3G0-F1
#
_cell.length_a   1.000
_cell.length_b   1.000
_cell.length_c   1.000
_cell.angle_alpha   90.00
_cell.angle_beta   90.00
_cell.angle_gamma   90.00
#
_symmetry.space_group_name_H-M   'P 1'
#
loop_
_entity.id
_entity.type
_entity.pdbx_description
1 polymer ?
#
loop_
_entity_poly.entity_id
_entity_poly.type
_entity_poly.pdbx_seq_one_letter_code
_entity_poly.pdbx_strand_id
1 'polypeptide(L)'
;MSKTLYVTDMDGTLLGPDSKISCDTARIITDLSEHGAIITVATARTPATVEPLLCDTLTSGPAIVMTGASLWNREQKKYMSPAFIEPVTAVAVRDVMESYGLAPFVYILPDDQVLRAFHPAELSAADRVFVDNRSNLELKKFIIGKEPDMTDNNSHCIILFAMGQPQAVFDAAAELENLSVGCSISAYTDPCSGGIGVLEVKAPDTSKANSVRMVADMVGADRIVAFGDNINDLSMMAVADVAVAVGNAVPKVLEAADKVIGTNETDSVARFILSDFTETTTNTCGKYL
;
A
#
# COMPACT_ATOMS: atom_id res chain seq x y z
N MET A 1 3.61 11.20 27.48
CA MET A 1 3.41 12.07 26.30
C MET A 1 2.51 11.30 25.36
N SER A 2 1.50 11.94 24.75
CA SER A 2 0.68 11.31 23.72
C SER A 2 1.59 10.93 22.55
N LYS A 3 1.61 9.65 22.16
CA LYS A 3 2.41 9.21 21.01
C LYS A 3 1.58 9.35 19.73
N THR A 4 2.10 10.08 18.75
CA THR A 4 1.46 10.22 17.43
C THR A 4 2.11 9.27 16.43
N LEU A 5 1.28 8.48 15.74
CA LEU A 5 1.63 7.74 14.53
C LEU A 5 1.26 8.58 13.31
N TYR A 6 2.25 8.91 12.49
CA TYR A 6 2.08 9.54 11.18
C TYR A 6 2.13 8.45 10.11
N VAL A 7 1.05 8.30 9.34
CA VAL A 7 0.93 7.33 8.24
C VAL A 7 0.68 8.07 6.95
N THR A 8 1.53 7.91 5.94
CA THR A 8 1.37 8.57 4.65
C THR A 8 1.24 7.58 3.51
N ASP A 9 0.36 7.84 2.55
CA ASP A 9 0.48 7.21 1.24
C ASP A 9 1.80 7.64 0.57
N MET A 10 2.23 6.87 -0.44
CA MET A 10 3.43 7.16 -1.21
C MET A 10 3.14 7.91 -2.50
N ASP A 11 2.32 7.35 -3.39
CA ASP A 11 2.17 7.83 -4.76
C ASP A 11 1.26 9.05 -4.78
N GLY A 12 1.70 10.16 -5.39
CA GLY A 12 0.90 11.39 -5.37
C GLY A 12 0.78 12.05 -3.98
N THR A 13 1.37 11.47 -2.92
CA THR A 13 1.32 11.99 -1.55
C THR A 13 2.72 12.30 -1.01
N LEU A 14 3.52 11.27 -0.66
CA LEU A 14 4.88 11.45 -0.14
C LEU A 14 5.94 11.58 -1.24
N LEU A 15 5.75 10.85 -2.33
CA LEU A 15 6.63 10.88 -3.49
C LEU A 15 6.35 12.13 -4.31
N GLY A 16 7.43 12.76 -4.77
CA GLY A 16 7.38 13.86 -5.72
C GLY A 16 6.91 13.42 -7.11
N PRO A 17 6.81 14.38 -8.05
CA PRO A 17 6.29 14.12 -9.41
C PRO A 17 7.16 13.15 -10.22
N ASP A 18 8.42 12.96 -9.85
CA ASP A 18 9.34 11.98 -10.44
C ASP A 18 9.25 10.59 -9.78
N SER A 19 8.24 10.37 -8.93
CA SER A 19 8.03 9.13 -8.16
C SER A 19 9.18 8.79 -7.21
N LYS A 20 9.87 9.81 -6.68
CA LYS A 20 10.95 9.66 -5.70
C LYS A 20 10.72 10.51 -4.46
N ILE A 21 11.42 10.16 -3.39
CA ILE A 21 11.51 11.01 -2.21
C ILE A 21 12.52 12.12 -2.47
N SER A 22 12.17 13.37 -2.18
CA SER A 22 13.10 14.50 -2.26
C SER A 22 14.13 14.44 -1.13
N CYS A 23 15.31 15.06 -1.33
CA CYS A 23 16.32 15.15 -0.28
C CYS A 23 15.80 15.84 0.99
N ASP A 24 14.93 16.84 0.84
CA ASP A 24 14.34 17.55 1.99
C ASP A 24 13.34 16.68 2.75
N THR A 25 12.46 15.97 2.05
CA THR A 25 11.54 15.00 2.66
C THR A 25 12.32 13.91 3.38
N ALA A 26 13.35 13.34 2.74
CA ALA A 26 14.20 12.32 3.34
C ALA A 26 14.89 12.79 4.62
N ARG A 27 15.49 13.98 4.59
CA ARG A 27 16.14 14.60 5.75
C ARG A 27 15.13 14.83 6.88
N ILE A 28 14.00 15.47 6.61
CA ILE A 28 12.99 15.79 7.64
C ILE A 28 12.45 14.52 8.30
N ILE A 29 12.07 13.51 7.51
CA ILE A 29 11.52 12.26 8.05
C ILE A 29 12.55 11.53 8.90
N THR A 30 13.81 11.49 8.45
CA THR A 30 14.90 10.86 9.17
C THR A 30 15.17 11.58 10.48
N ASP A 31 15.39 12.90 10.44
CA ASP A 31 15.65 13.74 11.62
C ASP A 31 14.54 13.55 12.67
N LEU A 32 13.27 13.59 12.25
CA LEU A 32 12.13 13.43 13.16
C LEU A 32 12.04 12.02 13.75
N SER A 33 12.29 10.99 12.93
CA SER A 33 12.26 9.59 13.39
C SER A 33 13.36 9.32 14.42
N GLU A 34 14.56 9.89 14.23
CA GLU A 34 15.65 9.83 15.22
C GLU A 34 15.28 10.52 16.55
N HIS A 35 14.41 11.54 16.50
CA HIS A 35 13.89 12.24 17.68
C HIS A 35 12.58 11.63 18.23
N GLY A 36 12.23 10.42 17.78
CA GLY A 36 11.12 9.63 18.34
C GLY A 36 9.76 9.88 17.70
N ALA A 37 9.67 10.62 16.60
CA ALA A 37 8.45 10.64 15.79
C ALA A 37 8.20 9.26 15.19
N ILE A 38 6.95 8.79 15.25
CA ILE A 38 6.57 7.49 14.67
C ILE A 38 6.02 7.73 13.27
N ILE A 39 6.85 7.54 12.25
CA ILE A 39 6.50 7.82 10.85
C ILE A 39 6.59 6.53 10.05
N THR A 40 5.54 6.22 9.29
CA THR A 40 5.49 5.05 8.38
C THR A 40 4.67 5.36 7.12
N VAL A 41 4.72 4.45 6.15
CA VAL A 41 3.97 4.54 4.89
C VAL A 41 2.85 3.50 4.81
N ALA A 42 1.80 3.81 4.06
CA ALA A 42 0.74 2.88 3.68
C ALA A 42 0.48 2.90 2.18
N THR A 43 0.81 1.83 1.47
CA THR A 43 0.86 1.81 0.00
C THR A 43 0.34 0.52 -0.61
N ALA A 44 -0.09 0.56 -1.88
CA ALA A 44 -0.35 -0.63 -2.70
C ALA A 44 0.93 -1.34 -3.16
N ARG A 45 2.10 -0.69 -3.05
CA ARG A 45 3.39 -1.24 -3.48
C ARG A 45 3.82 -2.43 -2.64
N THR A 46 4.58 -3.34 -3.25
CA THR A 46 5.26 -4.42 -2.54
C THR A 46 6.57 -3.90 -1.90
N PRO A 47 7.10 -4.57 -0.86
CA PRO A 47 8.40 -4.24 -0.28
C PRO A 47 9.55 -4.10 -1.28
N ALA A 48 9.52 -4.90 -2.36
CA ALA A 48 10.49 -4.84 -3.45
C ALA A 48 10.60 -3.45 -4.09
N THR A 49 9.53 -2.64 -4.04
CA THR A 49 9.52 -1.28 -4.55
C THR A 49 9.58 -0.24 -3.43
N VAL A 50 9.02 -0.53 -2.26
CA VAL A 50 9.11 0.37 -1.09
C VAL A 50 10.55 0.56 -0.64
N GLU A 51 11.35 -0.51 -0.55
CA GLU A 51 12.72 -0.41 -0.03
C GLU A 51 13.64 0.51 -0.86
N PRO A 52 13.72 0.38 -2.20
CA PRO A 52 14.53 1.30 -2.99
C PRO A 52 14.03 2.76 -2.95
N LEU A 53 12.73 2.99 -2.78
CA LEU A 53 12.16 4.35 -2.75
C LEU A 53 12.38 5.06 -1.41
N LEU A 54 12.46 4.29 -0.33
CA LEU A 54 12.67 4.79 1.03
C LEU A 54 14.12 4.58 1.51
N CYS A 55 15.06 4.26 0.62
CA CYS A 55 16.43 3.90 1.01
C CYS A 55 17.15 5.03 1.76
N ASP A 56 16.85 6.29 1.42
CA ASP A 56 17.43 7.48 2.03
C ASP A 56 16.59 8.01 3.21
N THR A 57 15.61 7.23 3.68
CA THR A 57 14.71 7.63 4.77
C THR A 57 14.77 6.63 5.93
N LEU A 58 14.87 7.16 7.16
CA LEU A 58 14.58 6.39 8.36
C LEU A 58 13.10 6.55 8.74
N THR A 59 12.39 5.44 8.77
CA THR A 59 11.00 5.32 9.27
C THR A 59 10.99 4.42 10.49
N SER A 60 10.14 4.71 11.47
CA SER A 60 10.19 4.12 12.82
C SER A 60 9.08 3.10 13.13
N GLY A 61 8.13 2.90 12.21
CA GLY A 61 7.12 1.82 12.27
C GLY A 61 7.23 0.85 11.08
N PRO A 62 6.60 -0.35 11.16
CA PRO A 62 6.49 -1.21 9.98
C PRO A 62 5.66 -0.52 8.90
N ALA A 63 6.09 -0.67 7.64
CA ALA A 63 5.36 -0.16 6.49
C ALA A 63 4.12 -1.01 6.23
N ILE A 64 3.00 -0.36 5.90
CA ILE A 64 1.78 -1.03 5.44
C ILE A 64 1.91 -1.19 3.93
N VAL A 65 2.02 -2.42 3.46
CA VAL A 65 2.29 -2.72 2.05
C VAL A 65 1.12 -3.47 1.43
N MET A 66 1.04 -3.46 0.10
CA MET A 66 0.03 -4.22 -0.65
C MET A 66 -1.41 -3.92 -0.18
N THR A 67 -1.70 -2.64 0.04
CA THR A 67 -3.02 -2.15 0.48
C THR A 67 -3.47 -2.79 1.81
N GLY A 68 -2.51 -3.11 2.67
CA GLY A 68 -2.75 -3.71 3.99
C GLY A 68 -2.70 -5.23 4.02
N ALA A 69 -2.37 -5.91 2.92
CA ALA A 69 -2.28 -7.38 2.90
C ALA A 69 -1.14 -7.91 3.77
N SER A 70 -0.15 -7.07 4.07
CA SER A 70 0.88 -7.35 5.05
C SER A 70 1.47 -6.07 5.61
N LEU A 71 2.08 -6.19 6.78
CA LEU A 71 3.04 -5.21 7.27
C LEU A 71 4.45 -5.63 6.81
N TRP A 72 5.37 -4.67 6.76
CA TRP A 72 6.76 -4.89 6.37
C TRP A 72 7.71 -4.23 7.35
N ASN A 73 8.55 -5.04 7.99
CA ASN A 73 9.64 -4.56 8.81
C ASN A 73 10.85 -4.23 7.92
N ARG A 74 11.15 -2.94 7.79
CA ARG A 74 12.25 -2.45 6.96
C ARG A 74 13.63 -2.83 7.51
N GLU A 75 13.81 -2.80 8.82
CA GLU A 75 15.08 -3.12 9.49
C GLU A 75 15.42 -4.60 9.32
N GLN A 76 14.46 -5.47 9.61
CA GLN A 76 14.65 -6.93 9.53
C GLN A 76 14.48 -7.48 8.12
N LYS A 77 13.95 -6.68 7.19
CA LYS A 77 13.52 -7.08 5.84
C LYS A 77 12.60 -8.30 5.86
N LYS A 78 11.51 -8.21 6.62
CA LYS A 78 10.54 -9.30 6.81
C LYS A 78 9.10 -8.84 6.71
N TYR A 79 8.27 -9.69 6.10
CA TYR A 79 6.82 -9.54 6.17
C TYR A 79 6.35 -9.84 7.59
N MET A 80 5.33 -9.10 8.03
CA MET A 80 4.70 -9.21 9.33
C MET A 80 3.19 -9.31 9.13
N SER A 81 2.58 -10.26 9.82
CA SER A 81 1.13 -10.51 9.77
C SER A 81 0.57 -10.59 8.34
N PRO A 82 1.15 -11.40 7.43
CA PRO A 82 0.60 -11.55 6.08
C PRO A 82 -0.79 -12.18 6.15
N ALA A 83 -1.73 -11.62 5.39
CA ALA A 83 -3.06 -12.18 5.22
C ALA A 83 -3.10 -13.02 3.93
N PHE A 84 -3.48 -14.29 4.05
CA PHE A 84 -3.53 -15.22 2.93
C PHE A 84 -4.96 -15.51 2.48
N ILE A 85 -5.13 -15.73 1.19
CA ILE A 85 -6.37 -16.17 0.57
C ILE A 85 -6.41 -17.70 0.68
N GLU A 86 -7.54 -18.24 1.15
CA GLU A 86 -7.75 -19.68 1.23
C GLU A 86 -7.55 -20.34 -0.15
N PRO A 87 -6.87 -21.50 -0.25
CA PRO A 87 -6.51 -22.15 -1.52
C PRO A 87 -7.69 -22.32 -2.48
N VAL A 88 -8.82 -22.82 -1.97
CA VAL A 88 -10.05 -23.04 -2.75
C VAL A 88 -10.61 -21.72 -3.28
N THR A 89 -10.54 -20.66 -2.47
CA THR A 89 -10.97 -19.32 -2.85
C THR A 89 -10.03 -18.70 -3.87
N ALA A 90 -8.71 -18.87 -3.73
CA ALA A 90 -7.73 -18.36 -4.68
C ALA A 90 -7.93 -18.98 -6.08
N VAL A 91 -8.18 -20.29 -6.14
CA VAL A 91 -8.54 -21.00 -7.37
C VAL A 91 -9.83 -20.44 -7.96
N ALA A 92 -10.90 -20.33 -7.18
CA ALA A 92 -12.17 -19.78 -7.66
C ALA A 92 -12.03 -18.34 -8.19
N VAL A 93 -11.27 -17.50 -7.49
CA VAL A 93 -10.99 -16.12 -7.91
C VAL A 93 -10.24 -16.10 -9.25
N ARG A 94 -9.18 -16.90 -9.40
CA ARG A 94 -8.43 -17.01 -10.66
C ARG A 94 -9.37 -17.44 -11.78
N ASP A 95 -10.16 -18.49 -11.57
CA ASP A 95 -11.02 -19.06 -12.60
C ASP A 95 -12.06 -18.04 -13.11
N VAL A 96 -12.60 -17.19 -12.21
CA VAL A 96 -13.46 -16.06 -12.59
C VAL A 96 -12.69 -15.01 -13.39
N MET A 97 -11.49 -14.60 -12.96
CA MET A 97 -10.68 -13.64 -13.73
C MET A 97 -10.42 -14.16 -15.16
N GLU A 98 -10.05 -15.43 -15.29
CA GLU A 98 -9.77 -16.08 -16.57
C GLU A 98 -11.01 -16.19 -17.46
N SER A 99 -12.21 -16.44 -16.89
CA SER A 99 -13.45 -16.49 -17.68
C SER A 99 -13.81 -15.15 -18.32
N TYR A 100 -13.30 -14.04 -17.77
CA TYR A 100 -13.41 -12.69 -18.34
C TYR A 100 -12.21 -12.30 -19.23
N GLY A 101 -11.30 -13.25 -19.51
CA GLY A 101 -10.12 -13.01 -20.33
C GLY A 101 -9.02 -12.20 -19.63
N LEU A 102 -9.03 -12.15 -18.30
CA LEU A 102 -7.98 -11.54 -17.49
C LEU A 102 -7.01 -12.63 -17.04
N ALA A 103 -5.73 -12.48 -17.38
CA ALA A 103 -4.67 -13.36 -16.89
C ALA A 103 -4.10 -12.77 -15.59
N PRO A 104 -4.35 -13.37 -14.40
CA PRO A 104 -3.86 -12.80 -13.16
C PRO A 104 -2.39 -13.14 -12.92
N PHE A 105 -1.67 -12.17 -12.38
CA PHE A 105 -0.52 -12.44 -11.54
C PHE A 105 -0.99 -13.02 -10.20
N VAL A 106 -0.48 -14.20 -9.85
CA VAL A 106 -0.71 -14.82 -8.55
C VAL A 106 0.51 -14.58 -7.68
N TYR A 107 0.33 -13.84 -6.59
CA TYR A 107 1.39 -13.54 -5.64
C TYR A 107 1.42 -14.58 -4.53
N ILE A 108 2.53 -15.29 -4.44
CA ILE A 108 2.82 -16.31 -3.44
C ILE A 108 3.95 -15.80 -2.55
N LEU A 109 3.79 -15.92 -1.23
CA LEU A 109 4.81 -15.52 -0.25
C LEU A 109 5.38 -16.75 0.49
N PRO A 110 6.49 -17.32 0.02
CA PRO A 110 7.16 -18.41 0.73
C PRO A 110 7.93 -17.94 1.96
N ASP A 111 8.38 -18.91 2.75
CA ASP A 111 9.10 -18.69 4.01
C ASP A 111 10.40 -17.88 3.85
N ASP A 112 11.01 -17.91 2.66
CA ASP A 112 12.24 -17.18 2.34
C ASP A 112 12.05 -15.66 2.18
N GLN A 113 10.83 -15.14 2.39
CA GLN A 113 10.48 -13.72 2.36
C GLN A 113 10.65 -13.06 0.98
N VAL A 114 10.85 -13.83 -0.10
CA VAL A 114 10.91 -13.30 -1.46
C VAL A 114 9.59 -13.59 -2.17
N LEU A 115 8.85 -12.52 -2.48
CA LEU A 115 7.56 -12.61 -3.13
C LEU A 115 7.70 -13.21 -4.54
N ARG A 116 6.87 -14.18 -4.88
CA ARG A 116 6.85 -14.81 -6.21
C ARG A 116 5.57 -14.41 -6.92
N ALA A 117 5.70 -13.71 -8.03
CA ALA A 117 4.61 -13.30 -8.89
C ALA A 117 4.54 -14.26 -10.10
N PHE A 118 3.66 -15.26 -10.02
CA PHE A 118 3.43 -16.20 -11.11
C PHE A 118 2.49 -15.59 -12.13
N HIS A 119 2.69 -15.89 -13.41
CA HIS A 119 1.81 -15.46 -14.49
C HIS A 119 1.88 -16.47 -15.66
N PRO A 120 0.78 -16.65 -16.41
CA PRO A 120 0.80 -17.41 -17.66
C PRO A 120 1.88 -16.95 -18.64
N ALA A 121 2.25 -17.81 -19.60
CA ALA A 121 3.35 -17.52 -20.54
C ALA A 121 3.06 -16.33 -21.46
N GLU A 122 1.80 -16.14 -21.82
CA GLU A 122 1.36 -15.06 -22.70
C GLU A 122 1.18 -13.78 -21.89
N LEU A 123 2.09 -12.82 -22.09
CA LEU A 123 1.99 -11.49 -21.50
C LEU A 123 1.28 -10.52 -22.46
N SER A 124 0.34 -9.73 -21.95
CA SER A 124 -0.14 -8.56 -22.68
C SER A 124 0.97 -7.49 -22.78
N ALA A 125 0.71 -6.42 -23.54
CA ALA A 125 1.65 -5.29 -23.59
C ALA A 125 1.81 -4.61 -22.21
N ALA A 126 0.72 -4.52 -21.43
CA ALA A 126 0.76 -3.95 -20.10
C ALA A 126 1.51 -4.84 -19.11
N ASP A 127 1.30 -6.16 -19.18
CA ASP A 127 2.02 -7.11 -18.33
C ASP A 127 3.53 -7.06 -18.57
N ARG A 128 3.95 -6.97 -19.85
CA ARG A 128 5.36 -6.80 -20.20
C ARG A 128 5.96 -5.55 -19.56
N VAL A 129 5.30 -4.39 -19.72
CA VAL A 129 5.77 -3.13 -19.09
C VAL A 129 5.82 -3.26 -17.57
N PHE A 130 4.83 -3.90 -16.96
CA PHE A 130 4.78 -4.11 -15.51
C PHE A 130 5.93 -4.97 -14.99
N VAL A 131 6.21 -6.09 -15.69
CA VAL A 131 7.29 -7.04 -15.39
C VAL A 131 8.65 -6.40 -15.63
N ASP A 132 8.88 -5.80 -16.80
CA ASP A 132 10.18 -5.25 -17.19
C ASP A 132 10.66 -4.18 -16.21
N ASN A 133 9.76 -3.28 -15.80
CA ASN A 133 10.04 -2.22 -14.84
C ASN A 133 10.36 -2.72 -13.42
N ARG A 134 10.14 -4.01 -13.13
CA ARG A 134 10.22 -4.57 -11.76
C ARG A 134 11.00 -5.88 -11.68
N SER A 135 11.59 -6.33 -12.78
CA SER A 135 12.28 -7.62 -12.91
C SER A 135 13.60 -7.68 -12.13
N ASN A 136 14.24 -6.54 -11.90
CA ASN A 136 15.54 -6.43 -11.22
C ASN A 136 15.43 -6.17 -9.71
N LEU A 137 14.24 -6.30 -9.10
CA LEU A 137 14.03 -6.01 -7.67
C LEU A 137 14.32 -7.25 -6.82
N GLU A 138 15.08 -7.09 -5.73
CA GLU A 138 15.57 -8.23 -4.93
C GLU A 138 14.47 -9.00 -4.19
N LEU A 139 13.43 -8.30 -3.71
CA LEU A 139 12.39 -8.88 -2.84
C LEU A 139 11.17 -9.40 -3.63
N LYS A 140 11.21 -9.39 -4.97
CA LYS A 140 10.14 -9.93 -5.82
C LYS A 140 10.70 -10.58 -7.07
N LYS A 141 10.27 -11.81 -7.35
CA LYS A 141 10.63 -12.56 -8.56
C LYS A 141 9.40 -12.85 -9.40
N PHE A 142 9.47 -12.55 -10.69
CA PHE A 142 8.45 -12.97 -11.66
C PHE A 142 8.74 -14.38 -12.15
N ILE A 143 7.71 -15.22 -12.19
CA ILE A 143 7.78 -16.60 -12.69
C ILE A 143 6.77 -16.73 -13.83
N ILE A 144 7.25 -16.54 -15.06
CA ILE A 144 6.41 -16.49 -16.26
C ILE A 144 6.33 -17.88 -16.90
N GLY A 145 5.13 -18.27 -17.33
CA GLY A 145 4.89 -19.54 -18.01
C GLY A 145 4.87 -20.75 -17.07
N LYS A 146 4.65 -20.53 -15.78
CA LYS A 146 4.41 -21.59 -14.80
C LYS A 146 3.25 -21.19 -13.91
N GLU A 147 2.41 -22.16 -13.60
CA GLU A 147 1.36 -22.00 -12.59
C GLU A 147 1.93 -22.31 -11.20
N PRO A 148 1.54 -21.55 -10.16
CA PRO A 148 1.80 -21.94 -8.79
C PRO A 148 0.91 -23.12 -8.40
N ASP A 149 1.37 -23.93 -7.44
CA ASP A 149 0.47 -24.85 -6.76
C ASP A 149 -0.39 -24.05 -5.76
N MET A 150 -1.60 -23.72 -6.18
CA MET A 150 -2.60 -23.05 -5.34
C MET A 150 -3.53 -24.02 -4.62
N THR A 151 -3.33 -25.32 -4.76
CA THR A 151 -4.20 -26.33 -4.14
C THR A 151 -3.67 -26.82 -2.80
N ASP A 152 -2.41 -26.50 -2.48
CA ASP A 152 -1.81 -26.72 -1.17
C ASP A 152 -2.36 -25.72 -0.14
N ASN A 153 -2.67 -26.20 1.06
CA ASN A 153 -2.99 -25.37 2.23
C ASN A 153 -1.84 -24.43 2.62
N ASN A 154 -0.62 -24.72 2.17
CA ASN A 154 0.55 -23.85 2.33
C ASN A 154 0.84 -22.98 1.10
N SER A 155 -0.13 -22.81 0.18
CA SER A 155 0.07 -22.00 -1.03
C SER A 155 0.41 -20.54 -0.74
N HIS A 156 0.17 -20.02 0.47
CA HIS A 156 0.53 -18.66 0.92
C HIS A 156 0.21 -17.58 -0.13
N CYS A 157 -0.93 -17.73 -0.81
CA CYS A 157 -1.40 -16.77 -1.80
C CYS A 157 -1.85 -15.49 -1.08
N ILE A 158 -1.23 -14.36 -1.41
CA ILE A 158 -1.50 -13.09 -0.75
C ILE A 158 -2.35 -12.14 -1.60
N ILE A 159 -2.17 -12.18 -2.93
CA ILE A 159 -2.87 -11.31 -3.88
C ILE A 159 -3.07 -12.05 -5.21
N LEU A 160 -4.24 -11.87 -5.82
CA LEU A 160 -4.43 -12.06 -7.26
C LEU A 160 -4.64 -10.70 -7.91
N PHE A 161 -3.81 -10.38 -8.89
CA PHE A 161 -3.77 -9.07 -9.55
C PHE A 161 -3.83 -9.25 -11.06
N ALA A 162 -4.78 -8.61 -11.74
CA ALA A 162 -4.89 -8.67 -13.19
C ALA A 162 -5.03 -7.27 -13.79
N MET A 163 -4.52 -7.10 -15.01
CA MET A 163 -4.72 -5.91 -15.83
C MET A 163 -5.43 -6.30 -17.12
N GLY A 164 -6.31 -5.43 -17.61
CA GLY A 164 -7.05 -5.72 -18.84
C GLY A 164 -7.99 -4.62 -19.27
N GLN A 165 -8.94 -4.98 -20.14
CA GLN A 165 -9.98 -4.04 -20.56
C GLN A 165 -10.85 -3.64 -19.36
N PRO A 166 -11.11 -2.33 -19.14
CA PRO A 166 -11.87 -1.86 -17.98
C PRO A 166 -13.20 -2.57 -17.78
N GLN A 167 -13.96 -2.79 -18.85
CA GLN A 167 -15.24 -3.49 -18.78
C GLN A 167 -15.09 -4.91 -18.21
N ALA A 168 -14.14 -5.68 -18.70
CA ALA A 168 -13.88 -7.04 -18.22
C ALA A 168 -13.45 -7.05 -16.74
N VAL A 169 -12.65 -6.07 -16.32
CA VAL A 169 -12.22 -5.89 -14.93
C VAL A 169 -13.42 -5.62 -14.01
N PHE A 170 -14.30 -4.70 -14.37
CA PHE A 170 -15.47 -4.38 -13.55
C PHE A 170 -16.51 -5.50 -13.54
N ASP A 171 -16.70 -6.20 -14.66
CA ASP A 171 -17.63 -7.33 -14.73
C ASP A 171 -17.13 -8.51 -13.88
N ALA A 172 -15.83 -8.84 -13.96
CA ALA A 172 -15.22 -9.87 -13.11
C ALA A 172 -15.31 -9.51 -11.62
N ALA A 173 -15.06 -8.24 -11.27
CA ALA A 173 -15.20 -7.78 -9.89
C ALA A 173 -16.64 -7.95 -9.37
N ALA A 174 -17.63 -7.58 -10.17
CA ALA A 174 -19.04 -7.73 -9.82
C ALA A 174 -19.45 -9.21 -9.66
N GLU A 175 -18.94 -10.12 -10.50
CA GLU A 175 -19.16 -11.55 -10.32
C GLU A 175 -18.55 -12.07 -9.01
N LEU A 176 -17.31 -11.70 -8.70
CA LEU A 176 -16.65 -12.08 -7.45
C LEU A 176 -17.42 -11.59 -6.21
N GLU A 177 -17.95 -10.36 -6.27
CA GLU A 177 -18.82 -9.80 -5.22
C GLU A 177 -20.12 -10.61 -5.10
N ASN A 178 -20.78 -10.93 -6.22
CA ASN A 178 -22.01 -11.73 -6.23
C ASN A 178 -21.80 -13.15 -5.69
N LEU A 179 -20.66 -13.76 -5.96
CA LEU A 179 -20.27 -15.06 -5.43
C LEU A 179 -19.93 -15.02 -3.93
N SER A 180 -19.81 -13.82 -3.34
CA SER A 180 -19.50 -13.63 -1.92
C SER A 180 -18.26 -14.40 -1.49
N VAL A 181 -17.19 -14.32 -2.28
CA VAL A 181 -15.91 -15.04 -2.04
C VAL A 181 -15.23 -14.66 -0.72
N GLY A 182 -15.71 -13.62 -0.03
CA GLY A 182 -15.19 -13.15 1.26
C GLY A 182 -13.90 -12.33 1.15
N CYS A 183 -13.26 -12.29 -0.02
CA CYS A 183 -12.06 -11.52 -0.30
C CYS A 183 -12.31 -10.01 -0.36
N SER A 184 -11.26 -9.23 -0.10
CA SER A 184 -11.26 -7.80 -0.39
C SER A 184 -10.98 -7.59 -1.89
N ILE A 185 -11.97 -7.05 -2.60
CA ILE A 185 -11.89 -6.81 -4.05
C ILE A 185 -11.68 -5.32 -4.31
N SER A 186 -10.80 -4.99 -5.26
CA SER A 186 -10.54 -3.61 -5.68
C SER A 186 -10.44 -3.57 -7.20
N ALA A 187 -11.36 -2.83 -7.84
CA ALA A 187 -11.39 -2.66 -9.29
C ALA A 187 -11.37 -1.18 -9.64
N TYR A 188 -10.44 -0.76 -10.50
CA TYR A 188 -10.30 0.64 -10.91
C TYR A 188 -9.61 0.75 -12.26
N THR A 189 -9.67 1.94 -12.86
CA THR A 189 -8.88 2.28 -14.04
C THR A 189 -7.63 3.02 -13.59
N ASP A 190 -6.46 2.64 -14.11
CA ASP A 190 -5.20 3.33 -13.85
C ASP A 190 -4.96 4.39 -14.94
N PRO A 191 -5.12 5.70 -14.64
CA PRO A 191 -4.90 6.75 -15.62
C PRO A 191 -3.45 6.83 -16.08
N CYS A 192 -2.49 6.45 -15.24
CA CYS A 192 -1.06 6.47 -15.55
C CYS A 192 -0.67 5.38 -16.55
N SER A 193 -1.47 4.31 -16.65
CA SER A 193 -1.27 3.19 -17.57
C SER A 193 -2.22 3.25 -18.76
N GLY A 194 -2.59 4.46 -19.21
CA GLY A 194 -3.45 4.66 -20.38
C GLY A 194 -4.91 4.29 -20.15
N GLY A 195 -5.38 4.28 -18.90
CA GLY A 195 -6.76 3.94 -18.55
C GLY A 195 -7.04 2.43 -18.56
N ILE A 196 -6.00 1.59 -18.46
CA ILE A 196 -6.18 0.15 -18.33
C ILE A 196 -6.96 -0.18 -17.04
N GLY A 197 -7.80 -1.21 -17.10
CA GLY A 197 -8.47 -1.73 -15.92
C GLY A 197 -7.49 -2.53 -15.06
N VAL A 198 -7.63 -2.39 -13.75
CA VAL A 198 -6.87 -3.15 -12.75
C VAL A 198 -7.87 -3.82 -11.80
N LEU A 199 -7.69 -5.12 -11.60
CA LEU A 199 -8.40 -5.91 -10.60
C LEU A 199 -7.40 -6.46 -9.58
N GLU A 200 -7.59 -6.15 -8.31
CA GLU A 200 -6.79 -6.67 -7.20
C GLU A 200 -7.70 -7.35 -6.18
N VAL A 201 -7.43 -8.63 -5.91
CA VAL A 201 -8.14 -9.43 -4.91
C VAL A 201 -7.17 -9.85 -3.83
N LYS A 202 -7.52 -9.55 -2.58
CA LYS A 202 -6.72 -9.78 -1.37
C LYS A 202 -7.51 -10.62 -0.38
N ALA A 203 -6.84 -11.15 0.63
CA ALA A 203 -7.48 -11.86 1.73
C ALA A 203 -8.62 -11.04 2.38
N PRO A 204 -9.59 -11.71 3.03
CA PRO A 204 -10.65 -11.04 3.80
C PRO A 204 -10.10 -10.02 4.80
N ASP A 205 -10.88 -8.99 5.11
CA ASP A 205 -10.58 -7.94 6.09
C ASP A 205 -9.25 -7.17 5.88
N THR A 206 -8.64 -7.31 4.69
CA THR A 206 -7.44 -6.59 4.31
C THR A 206 -7.77 -5.16 3.90
N SER A 207 -7.27 -4.17 4.65
CA SER A 207 -7.41 -2.75 4.29
C SER A 207 -6.32 -1.90 4.94
N LYS A 208 -6.01 -0.74 4.34
CA LYS A 208 -5.13 0.26 4.98
C LYS A 208 -5.64 0.64 6.38
N ALA A 209 -6.96 0.82 6.53
CA ALA A 209 -7.60 1.12 7.82
C ALA A 209 -7.25 0.13 8.93
N ASN A 210 -7.41 -1.17 8.68
CA ASN A 210 -7.14 -2.21 9.67
C ASN A 210 -5.63 -2.26 9.99
N SER A 211 -4.78 -2.19 8.98
CA SER A 211 -3.32 -2.19 9.18
C SER A 211 -2.83 -0.95 9.93
N VAL A 212 -3.42 0.23 9.72
CA VAL A 212 -3.10 1.45 10.47
C VAL A 212 -3.40 1.27 11.96
N ARG A 213 -4.56 0.70 12.32
CA ARG A 213 -4.89 0.39 13.72
C ARG A 213 -3.92 -0.62 14.32
N MET A 214 -3.60 -1.69 13.59
CA MET A 214 -2.62 -2.67 14.03
C MET A 214 -1.25 -2.03 14.29
N VAL A 215 -0.78 -1.16 13.41
CA VAL A 215 0.51 -0.45 13.60
C VAL A 215 0.44 0.48 14.80
N ALA A 216 -0.67 1.22 14.98
CA ALA A 216 -0.87 2.10 16.13
C ALA A 216 -0.80 1.32 17.46
N ASP A 217 -1.46 0.17 17.54
CA ASP A 217 -1.40 -0.71 18.70
C ASP A 217 0.02 -1.24 18.95
N MET A 218 0.72 -1.68 17.90
CA MET A 218 2.09 -2.22 17.99
C MET A 218 3.11 -1.21 18.52
N VAL A 219 2.98 0.05 18.13
CA VAL A 219 3.91 1.13 18.54
C VAL A 219 3.44 1.88 19.79
N GLY A 220 2.23 1.57 20.28
CA GLY A 220 1.57 2.23 21.39
C GLY A 220 1.27 3.70 21.10
N ALA A 221 0.79 4.01 19.89
CA ALA A 221 0.34 5.34 19.51
C ALA A 221 -1.10 5.58 19.99
N ASP A 222 -1.33 6.74 20.60
CA ASP A 222 -2.64 7.17 21.09
C ASP A 222 -3.34 8.13 20.11
N ARG A 223 -2.59 8.61 19.10
CA ARG A 223 -3.07 9.52 18.07
C ARG A 223 -2.56 9.09 16.70
N ILE A 224 -3.42 9.15 15.69
CA ILE A 224 -3.14 8.79 14.30
C ILE A 224 -3.34 10.02 13.42
N VAL A 225 -2.34 10.32 12.60
CA VAL A 225 -2.42 11.32 11.52
C VAL A 225 -2.20 10.59 10.21
N ALA A 226 -3.17 10.65 9.30
CA ALA A 226 -3.10 9.95 8.01
C ALA A 226 -3.09 10.93 6.83
N PHE A 227 -2.20 10.70 5.87
CA PHE A 227 -2.05 11.52 4.65
C PHE A 227 -2.41 10.70 3.41
N GLY A 228 -3.23 11.25 2.51
CA GLY A 228 -3.58 10.58 1.26
C GLY A 228 -3.99 11.54 0.14
N ASP A 229 -4.10 11.02 -1.07
CA ASP A 229 -4.49 11.75 -2.26
C ASP A 229 -5.61 11.07 -3.07
N ASN A 230 -5.82 9.76 -2.89
CA ASN A 230 -6.68 8.97 -3.76
C ASN A 230 -7.72 8.13 -3.01
N ILE A 231 -8.68 7.55 -3.73
CA ILE A 231 -9.86 6.87 -3.18
C ILE A 231 -9.50 5.71 -2.24
N ASN A 232 -8.39 5.01 -2.51
CA ASN A 232 -7.90 3.92 -1.67
C ASN A 232 -7.37 4.40 -0.30
N ASP A 233 -7.12 5.70 -0.12
CA ASP A 233 -6.66 6.29 1.15
C ASP A 233 -7.80 6.65 2.10
N LEU A 234 -9.02 6.81 1.58
CA LEU A 234 -10.21 7.17 2.37
C LEU A 234 -10.40 6.24 3.57
N SER A 235 -10.08 4.95 3.40
CA SER A 235 -10.20 3.97 4.49
C SER A 235 -9.26 4.29 5.67
N MET A 236 -7.99 4.63 5.42
CA MET A 236 -7.07 4.99 6.51
C MET A 236 -7.35 6.38 7.08
N MET A 237 -7.81 7.31 6.24
CA MET A 237 -8.20 8.65 6.68
C MET A 237 -9.40 8.58 7.62
N ALA A 238 -10.38 7.71 7.35
CA ALA A 238 -11.57 7.54 8.18
C ALA A 238 -11.29 7.00 9.60
N VAL A 239 -10.09 6.45 9.86
CA VAL A 239 -9.71 5.91 11.17
C VAL A 239 -8.67 6.76 11.87
N ALA A 240 -8.20 7.84 11.24
CA ALA A 240 -7.25 8.77 11.80
C ALA A 240 -7.95 9.80 12.70
N ASP A 241 -7.24 10.28 13.72
CA ASP A 241 -7.68 11.43 14.52
C ASP A 241 -7.52 12.75 13.76
N VAL A 242 -6.59 12.78 12.79
CA VAL A 242 -6.43 13.88 11.84
C VAL A 242 -6.19 13.30 10.45
N ALA A 243 -7.19 13.41 9.58
CA ALA A 243 -7.10 13.11 8.17
C ALA A 243 -6.56 14.33 7.39
N VAL A 244 -5.50 14.14 6.62
CA VAL A 244 -4.83 15.20 5.86
C VAL A 244 -4.81 14.84 4.38
N ALA A 245 -5.36 15.70 3.53
CA ALA A 245 -5.25 15.57 2.08
C ALA A 245 -4.17 16.50 1.53
N VAL A 246 -3.36 16.00 0.59
CA VAL A 246 -2.46 16.86 -0.21
C VAL A 246 -3.25 17.65 -1.25
N GLY A 247 -2.76 18.81 -1.65
CA GLY A 247 -3.50 19.73 -2.53
C GLY A 247 -3.82 19.18 -3.93
N ASN A 248 -3.11 18.14 -4.37
CA ASN A 248 -3.35 17.43 -5.63
C ASN A 248 -4.29 16.22 -5.49
N ALA A 249 -4.88 16.01 -4.31
CA ALA A 249 -5.81 14.91 -4.06
C ALA A 249 -7.09 15.01 -4.89
N VAL A 250 -7.72 13.87 -5.15
CA VAL A 250 -9.02 13.83 -5.83
C VAL A 250 -10.11 14.51 -4.98
N PRO A 251 -11.17 15.09 -5.59
CA PRO A 251 -12.17 15.88 -4.87
C PRO A 251 -12.78 15.16 -3.65
N LYS A 252 -13.08 13.87 -3.78
CA LYS A 252 -13.65 13.06 -2.70
C LYS A 252 -12.72 12.92 -1.49
N VAL A 253 -11.40 12.96 -1.69
CA VAL A 253 -10.40 12.90 -0.63
C VAL A 253 -10.24 14.27 0.04
N LEU A 254 -10.25 15.35 -0.74
CA LEU A 254 -10.25 16.72 -0.21
C LEU A 254 -11.47 16.99 0.68
N GLU A 255 -12.66 16.52 0.25
CA GLU A 255 -13.91 16.66 1.00
C GLU A 255 -13.92 15.85 2.31
N ALA A 256 -13.16 14.75 2.38
CA ALA A 256 -13.10 13.88 3.53
C ALA A 256 -12.02 14.26 4.56
N ALA A 257 -11.13 15.22 4.23
CA ALA A 257 -9.99 15.57 5.07
C ALA A 257 -10.32 16.65 6.10
N ASP A 258 -9.75 16.53 7.30
CA ASP A 258 -9.79 17.58 8.33
C ASP A 258 -8.90 18.77 7.96
N LYS A 259 -7.81 18.49 7.23
CA LYS A 259 -6.85 19.50 6.76
C LYS A 259 -6.47 19.23 5.32
N VAL A 260 -6.37 20.30 4.54
CA VAL A 260 -5.77 20.27 3.21
C VAL A 260 -4.44 21.02 3.27
N ILE A 261 -3.37 20.38 2.82
CA ILE A 261 -2.01 20.95 2.76
C ILE A 261 -1.61 21.26 1.31
N GLY A 262 -0.38 21.69 1.08
CA GLY A 262 0.14 21.87 -0.28
C GLY A 262 0.25 20.55 -1.05
N THR A 263 0.71 20.63 -2.29
CA THR A 263 0.84 19.44 -3.16
C THR A 263 2.06 18.59 -2.79
N ASN A 264 2.10 17.36 -3.28
CA ASN A 264 3.26 16.46 -3.17
C ASN A 264 4.55 17.03 -3.81
N GLU A 265 4.44 18.05 -4.68
CA GLU A 265 5.59 18.74 -5.28
C GLU A 265 6.35 19.67 -4.32
N THR A 266 5.81 19.90 -3.12
CA THR A 266 6.31 20.93 -2.18
C THR A 266 6.76 20.38 -0.83
N ASP A 267 7.03 19.07 -0.75
CA ASP A 267 7.36 18.36 0.50
C ASP A 267 6.32 18.56 1.61
N SER A 268 5.06 18.79 1.22
CA SER A 268 4.02 19.27 2.13
C SER A 268 3.76 18.31 3.28
N VAL A 269 3.81 16.99 3.03
CA VAL A 269 3.65 15.97 4.08
C VAL A 269 4.75 16.08 5.13
N ALA A 270 6.02 16.07 4.71
CA ALA A 270 7.16 16.15 5.64
C ALA A 270 7.13 17.45 6.46
N ARG A 271 6.84 18.58 5.82
CA ARG A 271 6.72 19.89 6.48
C ARG A 271 5.57 19.93 7.47
N PHE A 272 4.44 19.30 7.16
CA PHE A 272 3.32 19.18 8.09
C PHE A 272 3.72 18.37 9.32
N ILE A 273 4.33 17.19 9.13
CA ILE A 273 4.76 16.33 10.24
C ILE A 273 5.75 17.09 11.14
N LEU A 274 6.68 17.84 10.56
CA LEU A 274 7.62 18.69 11.32
C LEU A 274 6.89 19.71 12.20
N SER A 275 5.90 20.44 11.67
CA SER A 275 5.13 21.43 12.45
C SER A 275 4.34 20.75 13.57
N ASP A 276 3.57 19.71 13.24
CA ASP A 276 2.69 19.03 14.20
C ASP A 276 3.49 18.35 15.34
N PHE A 277 4.63 17.72 15.02
CA PHE A 277 5.50 17.08 16.01
C PHE A 277 6.19 18.09 16.95
N THR A 278 6.63 19.24 16.41
CA THR A 278 7.29 20.28 17.22
C THR A 278 6.30 21.01 18.12
N GLU A 279 5.09 21.32 17.65
CA GLU A 279 4.03 21.93 18.45
C GLU A 279 3.54 21.03 19.57
N THR A 280 3.36 19.73 19.30
CA THR A 280 2.95 18.77 20.34
C THR A 280 4.02 18.59 21.40
N THR A 281 5.30 18.53 21.01
CA THR A 281 6.42 18.37 21.96
C THR A 281 6.61 19.60 22.86
N THR A 282 6.54 20.81 22.29
CA THR A 282 6.71 22.07 23.05
C THR A 282 5.59 22.32 24.05
N ASN A 283 4.34 22.06 23.68
CA ASN A 283 3.17 22.21 24.56
C ASN A 283 3.19 21.26 25.77
N THR A 284 3.86 20.11 25.68
CA THR A 284 4.06 19.20 26.83
C THR A 284 5.17 19.65 27.78
N CYS A 285 6.20 20.36 27.29
CA CYS A 285 7.31 20.83 28.13
C CYS A 285 6.90 22.05 28.98
N GLY A 286 6.00 22.91 28.47
CA GLY A 286 5.50 24.10 29.17
C GLY A 286 4.49 23.85 30.30
N LYS A 287 4.09 22.61 30.58
CA LYS A 287 3.13 22.26 31.66
C LYS A 287 3.77 21.85 32.99
N TYR A 288 5.11 21.88 33.08
CA TYR A 288 5.88 21.51 34.27
C TYR A 288 6.80 22.63 34.78
N LEU A 289 6.55 23.88 34.39
CA LEU A 289 7.23 25.08 34.94
C LEU A 289 6.23 25.95 35.72
#